data_AF-A0A2N0WVQ3-F1
#
_entry.id   AF-A0A2N0WVQ3-F1
#
_cell.length_a   1.000
_cell.length_b   1.000
_cell.length_c   1.000
_cell.angle_alpha   90.00
_cell.angle_beta   90.00
_cell.angle_gamma   90.00
#
_symmetry.space_group_name_H-M   'P 1'
#
loop_
_entity.id
_entity.type
_entity.pdbx_description
1 polymer ?
#
loop_
_entity_poly.entity_id
_entity_poly.type
_entity_poly.pdbx_seq_one_letter_code
_entity_poly.pdbx_strand_id
1 'polypeptide(L)' 'MLNRLLLVLVSLGTLLPVGVFFTYIVMAEGDQWTFEHFLATAIFSIPLILVLLIKFILVGSK' A
#
# COMPACT_ATOMS: atom_id res chain seq x y z
N MET A 1 5.33 22.10 -4.24
CA MET A 1 4.27 21.67 -3.29
C MET A 1 3.70 20.30 -3.68
N LEU A 2 3.21 20.13 -4.91
CA LEU A 2 2.65 18.86 -5.43
C LEU A 2 3.55 17.63 -5.22
N ASN A 3 4.85 17.71 -5.55
CA ASN A 3 5.77 16.57 -5.37
C ASN A 3 5.93 16.14 -3.91
N ARG A 4 5.87 17.07 -2.95
CA ARG A 4 5.95 16.75 -1.52
C ARG A 4 4.66 16.06 -1.05
N LEU A 5 3.51 16.55 -1.52
CA LEU A 5 2.22 15.91 -1.26
C LEU A 5 2.18 14.49 -1.82
N LEU A 6 2.56 14.29 -3.08
CA LEU A 6 2.60 12.97 -3.71
C LEU A 6 3.57 12.03 -2.98
N LEU A 7 4.70 12.54 -2.50
CA LEU A 7 5.64 11.75 -1.69
C LEU A 7 4.99 11.29 -0.37
N VAL A 8 4.30 12.19 0.34
CA VAL A 8 3.56 11.84 1.57
C VAL A 8 2.47 10.81 1.28
N LEU A 9 1.70 10.99 0.20
CA LEU A 9 0.65 10.04 -0.18
C LEU A 9 1.20 8.67 -0.56
N VAL A 10 2.36 8.60 -1.23
CA VAL A 10 3.04 7.33 -1.51
C VAL A 10 3.47 6.68 -0.20
N SER A 11 4.09 7.42 0.71
CA SER A 11 4.49 6.89 2.02
C SER A 11 3.31 6.33 2.81
N LEU A 12 2.21 7.08 2.92
CA LEU A 12 0.99 6.63 3.59
C LEU A 12 0.36 5.43 2.89
N GLY A 13 0.29 5.46 1.55
CA GLY A 13 -0.22 4.36 0.74
C GLY A 13 0.60 3.08 0.89
N THR A 14 1.91 3.17 1.10
CA THR A 14 2.79 2.01 1.35
C THR A 14 2.66 1.49 2.78
N LEU A 15 2.53 2.36 3.77
CA LEU A 15 2.42 1.95 5.18
C LEU A 15 1.20 1.08 5.44
N LEU A 16 0.09 1.32 4.73
CA LEU A 16 -1.15 0.57 4.91
C LEU A 16 -1.03 -0.94 4.60
N PRO A 17 -0.69 -1.38 3.37
CA PRO A 17 -0.52 -2.80 3.07
C PRO A 17 0.65 -3.43 3.83
N VAL A 18 1.72 -2.67 4.11
CA VAL A 18 2.84 -3.14 4.95
C VAL A 18 2.37 -3.43 6.38
N GLY A 19 1.60 -2.51 6.96
CA GLY A 19 1.02 -2.69 8.29
C GLY A 19 0.06 -3.87 8.37
N VAL A 20 -0.79 -4.05 7.35
CA VAL A 20 -1.70 -5.21 7.25
C VAL A 20 -0.91 -6.51 7.16
N PHE A 21 0.12 -6.56 6.31
CA PHE A 21 0.98 -7.73 6.18
C PHE A 21 1.67 -8.11 7.49
N PHE A 22 2.27 -7.12 8.19
CA PHE A 22 2.90 -7.37 9.49
C PHE A 22 1.89 -7.71 10.59
N THR A 23 0.68 -7.16 10.52
CA THR A 23 -0.39 -7.54 11.46
C THR A 23 -0.63 -9.04 11.40
N TYR A 24 -0.76 -9.62 10.20
CA TYR A 24 -0.92 -11.07 10.06
C TYR A 24 0.30 -11.83 10.59
N ILE A 25 1.53 -11.43 10.24
CA ILE A 25 2.73 -12.09 10.79
C ILE A 25 2.75 -12.11 12.34
N VAL A 26 2.38 -11.00 12.96
CA VAL A 26 2.46 -10.83 14.43
C VAL A 26 1.26 -11.43 15.16
N MET A 27 0.10 -11.56 14.50
CA MET A 27 -1.14 -11.99 15.16
C MET A 27 -1.06 -13.43 15.70
N ALA A 28 -0.06 -14.23 15.32
CA ALA A 28 0.33 -15.51 15.92
C ALA A 28 -0.81 -16.53 16.16
N GLU A 29 -1.98 -16.29 15.58
CA GLU A 29 -3.16 -17.14 15.63
C GLU A 29 -3.21 -17.97 14.35
N GLY A 30 -2.56 -19.13 14.36
CA GLY A 30 -2.65 -20.11 13.27
C GLY A 30 -1.76 -19.82 12.04
N ASP A 31 -2.21 -20.26 10.87
CA ASP A 31 -1.48 -20.13 9.61
C ASP A 31 -1.54 -18.68 9.10
N GLN A 32 -0.37 -18.05 9.00
CA GLN A 32 -0.26 -16.66 8.51
C GLN A 32 -0.14 -16.59 7.00
N TRP A 33 0.14 -17.72 6.34
CA TRP A 33 0.42 -17.79 4.91
C TRP A 33 -0.79 -18.27 4.11
N THR A 34 -1.97 -17.73 4.43
CA THR A 34 -3.21 -18.07 3.75
C THR A 34 -3.53 -17.11 2.60
N PHE A 35 -4.35 -17.59 1.67
CA PHE A 35 -4.83 -16.79 0.55
C PHE A 35 -5.54 -15.53 1.02
N GLU A 36 -6.34 -15.59 2.09
CA GLU A 36 -7.10 -14.48 2.65
C GLU A 36 -6.19 -13.36 3.15
N HIS A 37 -5.09 -13.70 3.84
CA HIS A 37 -4.11 -12.73 4.33
C HIS A 37 -3.39 -12.01 3.19
N PHE A 38 -3.02 -12.74 2.14
CA PHE A 38 -2.44 -12.15 0.94
C PHE A 38 -3.45 -11.32 0.15
N LEU A 39 -4.69 -11.78 0.04
CA LEU A 39 -5.77 -11.05 -0.63
C LEU A 39 -6.07 -9.74 0.09
N ALA A 40 -6.17 -9.76 1.42
CA ALA A 40 -6.34 -8.57 2.22
C ALA A 40 -5.18 -7.59 1.98
N THR A 41 -3.94 -8.05 2.09
CA THR A 41 -2.74 -7.24 1.81
C THR A 41 -2.80 -6.60 0.41
N ALA A 42 -3.22 -7.36 -0.60
CA ALA A 42 -3.37 -6.87 -1.97
C ALA A 42 -4.48 -5.81 -2.09
N ILE A 43 -5.64 -6.01 -1.48
CA ILE A 43 -6.74 -5.02 -1.46
C ILE A 43 -6.28 -3.72 -0.81
N PHE A 44 -5.57 -3.80 0.32
CA PHE A 44 -5.03 -2.63 1.01
C PHE A 44 -3.89 -1.93 0.25
N SER A 45 -3.36 -2.53 -0.81
CA SER A 45 -2.40 -1.88 -1.71
C SER A 45 -3.06 -1.00 -2.79
N ILE A 46 -4.38 -1.11 -3.00
CA ILE A 46 -5.11 -0.34 -4.02
C ILE A 46 -4.89 1.18 -3.86
N PRO A 47 -4.97 1.79 -2.65
CA PRO A 47 -4.69 3.22 -2.49
C PRO A 47 -3.28 3.62 -2.97
N LEU A 48 -2.26 2.79 -2.71
CA LEU A 48 -0.91 3.04 -3.20
C LEU A 48 -0.86 3.03 -4.74
N ILE A 49 -1.50 2.05 -5.37
CA ILE A 49 -1.56 1.93 -6.83
C ILE A 49 -2.20 3.19 -7.44
N LEU A 50 -3.30 3.67 -6.85
CA LEU A 50 -3.97 4.90 -7.30
C LEU A 50 -3.06 6.12 -7.17
N VAL A 51 -2.36 6.28 -6.04
CA VAL A 51 -1.43 7.40 -5.84
C VAL A 51 -0.26 7.33 -6.83
N LEU A 52 0.28 6.13 -7.09
CA LEU A 52 1.34 5.92 -8.08
C LEU A 52 0.86 6.25 -9.49
N LEU A 53 -0.36 5.87 -9.86
CA LEU A 53 -0.97 6.21 -11.14
C LEU A 53 -1.13 7.73 -11.29
N ILE A 54 -1.67 8.39 -10.27
CA ILE A 54 -1.81 9.86 -10.24
C ILE A 54 -0.43 10.52 -10.38
N LYS A 55 0.57 10.06 -9.63
CA LYS A 55 1.93 10.58 -9.72
C LYS A 55 2.51 10.40 -11.13
N PHE A 56 2.31 9.24 -11.75
CA PHE A 56 2.74 8.98 -13.11
C PHE A 56 2.09 9.95 -14.11
N ILE A 57 0.77 10.14 -14.03
CA ILE A 57 0.04 11.06 -14.91
C ILE A 57 0.49 12.52 -14.70
N LEU A 58 0.63 12.97 -13.45
CA LEU A 58 0.90 14.38 -13.15
C LEU A 58 2.36 14.78 -13.30
N VAL A 59 3.29 13.85 -13.07
CA VAL A 59 4.74 14.13 -13.02
C VAL A 59 5.50 13.43 -14.13
N GLY A 60 5.09 12.21 -14.51
CA GLY A 60 5.72 11.40 -15.56
C GLY A 60 5.23 11.69 -16.98
N SER A 61 4.11 12.42 -17.15
CA SER A 61 3.63 12.87 -18.46
C SER A 61 4.34 14.15 -18.97
N LYS A 62 5.50 14.50 -18.39
CA LYS A 62 6.32 15.64 -18.79
C LYS A 62 7.68 15.19 -19.29
#